data_AF-A0A7X5TNV0-F1
#
_entry.id   AF-A0A7X5TNV0-F1
#
_cell.length_a   1.000
_cell.length_b   1.000
_cell.length_c   1.000
_cell.angle_alpha   90.00
_cell.angle_beta   90.00
_cell.angle_gamma   90.00
#
_symmetry.space_group_name_H-M   'P 1'
#
loop_
_entity.id
_entity.type
_entity.pdbx_description
1 polymer ?
#
loop_
_entity_poly.entity_id
_entity_poly.type
_entity_poly.pdbx_seq_one_letter_code
_entity_poly.pdbx_strand_id
1 'polypeptide(L)'
;MKLRLIKFTNQNKQIIFATTLLEEDNYESESIYELYHERWSIEELYKISKSILCIEDFHSHNEYGVRQEIHAHVLLLNLARISEGDLDKDITLA
;
A
#
# COMPACT_ATOMS: atom_id res chain seq x y z
N MET A 1 7.67 25.60 -7.77
CA MET A 1 7.06 24.70 -6.75
C MET A 1 8.08 24.50 -5.64
N LYS A 2 7.70 24.63 -4.37
CA LYS A 2 8.59 24.38 -3.23
C LYS A 2 8.48 22.91 -2.81
N LEU A 3 9.60 22.30 -2.43
CA LEU A 3 9.69 20.91 -1.98
C LEU A 3 10.59 20.85 -0.76
N ARG A 4 10.27 19.96 0.18
CA ARG A 4 11.11 19.60 1.30
C ARG A 4 11.81 18.29 0.99
N LEU A 5 13.13 18.25 1.23
CA LEU A 5 13.95 17.07 1.04
C LEU A 5 14.39 16.56 2.41
N ILE A 6 14.13 15.29 2.68
CA ILE A 6 14.44 14.66 3.96
C ILE A 6 15.37 13.49 3.69
N LYS A 7 16.55 13.50 4.32
CA LYS A 7 17.56 12.45 4.15
C LYS A 7 17.50 11.46 5.31
N PHE A 8 17.26 10.20 4.99
CA PHE A 8 17.35 9.08 5.93
C PHE A 8 18.54 8.20 5.60
N THR A 9 19.23 7.73 6.64
CA THR A 9 20.37 6.81 6.51
C THR A 9 20.11 5.58 7.38
N ASN A 10 20.03 4.41 6.77
CA ASN A 10 19.85 3.14 7.48
C ASN A 10 20.81 2.08 6.90
N GLN A 11 21.60 1.43 7.74
CA GLN A 11 22.50 0.29 7.38
C GLN A 11 23.25 0.49 6.04
N ASN A 12 23.96 1.61 5.89
CA ASN A 12 24.71 2.03 4.69
C ASN A 12 23.89 2.37 3.44
N LYS A 13 22.56 2.39 3.51
CA LYS A 13 21.69 2.92 2.44
C LYS A 13 21.24 4.33 2.79
N GLN A 14 21.40 5.24 1.84
CA GLN A 14 20.85 6.59 1.92
C GLN A 14 19.60 6.67 1.06
N ILE A 15 18.52 7.15 1.65
CA ILE A 15 17.24 7.37 0.99
C ILE A 15 16.91 8.86 1.14
N ILE A 16 16.47 9.48 0.06
CA ILE A 16 16.01 10.87 0.05
C ILE A 16 14.53 10.88 -0.27
N PHE A 17 13.73 11.42 0.64
CA PHE A 17 12.31 11.67 0.42
C PHE A 17 12.10 13.11 -0.06
N ALA A 18 11.24 13.27 -1.05
CA ALA A 18 10.76 14.57 -1.50
C ALA A 18 9.27 14.68 -1.19
N THR A 19 8.88 15.74 -0.49
CA THR A 19 7.49 15.95 -0.08
C THR A 19 7.07 17.41 -0.24
N THR A 20 5.77 17.61 -0.44
CA THR A 20 5.11 18.93 -0.43
C THR A 20 4.64 19.32 0.98
N LEU A 21 4.88 18.48 2.00
CA LEU A 21 4.62 18.79 3.40
C LEU A 21 5.76 19.66 3.95
N LEU A 22 5.56 20.98 3.87
CA LEU A 22 6.61 21.97 4.15
C LEU A 22 6.69 22.41 5.62
N GLU A 23 5.60 22.30 6.38
CA GLU A 23 5.56 22.74 7.78
C GLU A 23 6.24 21.71 8.70
N GLU A 24 7.50 21.95 9.07
CA GLU A 24 8.26 21.01 9.89
C GLU A 24 7.66 20.82 11.29
N ASP A 25 7.03 21.86 11.84
CA ASP A 25 6.36 21.82 13.15
C ASP A 25 5.14 20.89 13.16
N ASN A 26 4.49 20.68 12.00
CA ASN A 26 3.34 19.79 11.86
C ASN A 26 3.72 18.40 11.36
N TYR A 27 4.88 18.28 10.69
CA TYR A 27 5.29 17.09 9.96
C TYR A 27 6.74 16.74 10.29
N GLU A 28 6.93 16.03 11.39
CA GLU A 28 8.25 15.54 11.79
C GLU A 28 8.84 14.60 10.74
N SER A 29 10.16 14.66 10.57
CA SER A 29 10.87 13.85 9.58
C SER A 29 10.68 12.34 9.82
N GLU A 30 10.63 11.91 11.08
CA GLU A 30 10.42 10.51 11.46
C GLU A 30 9.04 9.99 11.05
N SER A 31 7.99 10.78 11.26
CA SER A 31 6.64 10.45 10.78
C SER A 31 6.56 10.32 9.26
N ILE A 32 7.36 11.08 8.51
CA ILE A 32 7.45 10.93 7.04
C ILE A 32 8.09 9.58 6.66
N TYR A 33 9.09 9.13 7.40
CA TYR A 33 9.70 7.82 7.18
C TYR A 33 8.72 6.69 7.48
N GLU A 34 8.01 6.75 8.60
CA GLU A 34 6.96 5.79 8.96
C GLU A 34 5.84 5.76 7.91
N LEU A 35 5.34 6.94 7.51
CA LEU A 35 4.33 7.06 6.47
C LEU A 35 4.79 6.46 5.14
N TYR A 36 6.06 6.67 4.76
CA TYR A 36 6.60 6.05 3.56
C TYR A 36 6.76 4.53 3.71
N HIS A 37 7.04 4.04 4.92
CA HIS A 37 7.15 2.62 5.20
C HIS A 37 5.83 1.88 4.98
N GLU A 38 4.69 2.49 5.32
CA GLU A 38 3.34 1.94 5.07
C GLU A 38 3.07 1.63 3.59
N ARG A 39 3.82 2.26 2.66
CA ARG A 39 3.78 1.93 1.24
C ARG A 39 4.18 0.47 0.97
N TRP A 40 5.05 -0.12 1.78
CA TRP A 40 5.51 -1.50 1.59
C TRP A 40 4.36 -2.50 1.63
N SER A 41 3.36 -2.25 2.48
CA SER A 41 2.14 -3.07 2.59
C SER A 41 1.36 -3.18 1.28
N ILE A 42 1.55 -2.24 0.34
CA ILE A 42 0.99 -2.30 -1.01
C ILE A 42 1.79 -3.25 -1.90
N GLU A 43 3.12 -3.29 -1.78
CA GLU A 43 3.94 -4.23 -2.55
C GLU A 43 3.63 -5.68 -2.18
N GLU A 44 3.44 -5.97 -0.89
CA GLU A 44 3.01 -7.30 -0.44
C GLU A 44 1.62 -7.67 -0.97
N LEU A 45 0.68 -6.70 -1.03
CA LEU A 45 -0.63 -6.91 -1.66
C LEU A 45 -0.50 -7.32 -3.13
N TYR A 46 0.36 -6.64 -3.89
CA TYR A 46 0.57 -6.98 -5.30
C TYR A 46 1.18 -8.37 -5.47
N LYS A 47 2.07 -8.80 -4.57
CA LYS A 47 2.60 -10.16 -4.58
C LYS A 47 1.49 -11.20 -4.37
N ILE A 48 0.61 -10.99 -3.40
CA ILE A 48 -0.56 -11.87 -3.16
C ILE A 48 -1.48 -11.89 -4.38
N SER A 49 -1.82 -10.71 -4.90
CA SER A 49 -2.69 -10.54 -6.06
C SER A 49 -2.20 -11.29 -7.31
N LYS A 50 -0.89 -11.31 -7.55
CA LYS A 50 -0.30 -11.96 -8.72
C LYS A 50 -0.09 -13.46 -8.49
N SER A 51 0.48 -13.82 -7.35
CA SER A 51 0.95 -15.19 -7.10
C SER A 51 -0.13 -16.13 -6.58
N ILE A 52 -1.12 -15.62 -5.83
CA ILE A 52 -2.16 -16.45 -5.19
C ILE A 52 -3.46 -16.38 -5.97
N LEU A 53 -3.82 -15.18 -6.42
CA LEU A 53 -5.09 -14.93 -7.10
C LEU A 53 -4.97 -14.92 -8.63
N CYS A 54 -3.75 -15.03 -9.17
CA CYS A 54 -3.49 -15.13 -10.61
C CYS A 54 -4.25 -14.10 -11.45
N ILE A 55 -4.31 -12.83 -11.01
CA ILE A 55 -5.10 -11.76 -11.66
C ILE A 55 -4.75 -11.55 -13.15
N GLU A 56 -3.61 -12.07 -13.61
CA GLU A 56 -3.14 -11.97 -14.99
C GLU A 56 -3.81 -13.03 -15.92
N ASP A 57 -4.52 -14.01 -15.35
CA ASP A 57 -5.25 -15.06 -16.07
C ASP A 57 -6.73 -14.68 -16.27
N PHE A 58 -6.97 -13.83 -17.27
CA PHE A 58 -8.32 -13.33 -17.58
C PHE A 58 -9.16 -14.36 -18.32
N HIS A 59 -10.42 -14.50 -17.90
CA HIS A 59 -11.35 -15.45 -18.50
C HIS A 59 -12.18 -14.80 -19.63
N SER A 60 -12.42 -13.50 -19.53
CA SER A 60 -13.12 -12.71 -20.53
C SER A 60 -12.26 -12.48 -21.76
N HIS A 61 -12.91 -12.60 -22.93
CA HIS A 61 -12.30 -12.35 -24.23
C HIS A 61 -12.68 -10.98 -24.81
N ASN A 62 -13.30 -10.10 -24.00
CA ASN A 62 -13.63 -8.73 -24.38
C ASN A 62 -13.20 -7.73 -23.29
N GLU A 63 -12.97 -6.48 -23.71
CA GLU A 63 -12.46 -5.41 -22.83
C GLU A 63 -13.36 -5.18 -21.62
N TYR A 64 -14.69 -5.20 -21.79
CA TYR A 64 -15.63 -4.96 -20.70
C TYR A 64 -15.53 -6.04 -19.62
N GLY A 65 -15.50 -7.31 -20.00
CA GLY A 65 -15.36 -8.41 -19.02
C GLY A 65 -14.00 -8.42 -18.35
N VAL A 66 -12.92 -8.08 -19.06
CA VAL A 66 -11.58 -7.93 -18.44
C VAL A 66 -11.62 -6.83 -17.38
N ARG A 67 -12.25 -5.68 -17.67
CA ARG A 67 -12.43 -4.61 -16.68
C ARG A 67 -13.27 -5.06 -15.49
N GLN A 68 -14.33 -5.84 -15.71
CA GLN A 68 -15.15 -6.40 -14.63
C GLN A 68 -14.35 -7.34 -13.73
N GLU A 69 -13.51 -8.21 -14.30
CA GLU A 69 -12.63 -9.11 -13.54
C GLU A 69 -11.64 -8.31 -12.68
N ILE A 70 -11.03 -7.25 -13.22
CA ILE A 70 -10.15 -6.35 -12.44
C ILE A 70 -10.91 -5.70 -11.28
N HIS A 71 -12.13 -5.20 -11.52
CA HIS A 71 -12.93 -4.57 -10.48
C HIS A 71 -13.37 -5.55 -9.39
N ALA A 72 -13.82 -6.76 -9.78
CA ALA A 72 -14.20 -7.82 -8.85
C ALA A 72 -13.00 -8.24 -7.97
N HIS A 73 -11.81 -8.32 -8.57
CA HIS A 73 -10.59 -8.62 -7.84
C HIS A 73 -10.24 -7.56 -6.79
N VAL A 74 -10.26 -6.27 -7.16
CA VAL A 74 -10.01 -5.18 -6.21
C VAL A 74 -11.05 -5.19 -5.07
N LEU A 75 -12.31 -5.46 -5.39
CA LEU A 75 -13.36 -5.60 -4.38
C LEU A 75 -13.06 -6.76 -3.42
N LEU A 76 -12.70 -7.93 -3.93
CA LEU A 76 -12.37 -9.10 -3.11
C LEU A 76 -11.19 -8.83 -2.18
N LEU A 77 -10.12 -8.19 -2.68
CA LEU A 77 -8.98 -7.81 -1.86
C LEU A 77 -9.38 -6.87 -0.71
N ASN A 78 -10.24 -5.89 -0.98
CA ASN A 78 -10.72 -4.98 0.05
C ASN A 78 -11.57 -5.70 1.11
N LEU A 79 -12.45 -6.61 0.69
CA LEU A 79 -13.26 -7.40 1.61
C LEU A 79 -12.41 -8.32 2.48
N ALA A 80 -11.39 -8.97 1.91
CA ALA A 80 -10.45 -9.79 2.66
C ALA A 80 -9.71 -8.97 3.73
N ARG A 81 -9.19 -7.79 3.37
CA ARG A 81 -8.51 -6.88 4.30
C ARG A 81 -9.39 -6.37 5.43
N ILE A 82 -10.65 -6.02 5.14
CA ILE A 82 -11.61 -5.61 6.17
C ILE A 82 -11.85 -6.78 7.14
N SER A 83 -12.00 -7.99 6.60
CA SER A 83 -12.24 -9.19 7.41
C SER A 83 -11.04 -9.52 8.31
N GLU A 84 -9.81 -9.39 7.80
CA GLU A 84 -8.58 -9.54 8.61
C GLU A 84 -8.50 -8.47 9.72
N GLY A 85 -8.77 -7.21 9.38
CA GLY A 85 -8.72 -6.11 10.34
C GLY A 85 -9.78 -6.19 11.45
N ASP A 86 -10.91 -6.87 11.21
CA ASP A 86 -11.91 -7.12 12.23
C ASP A 86 -11.55 -8.33 13.11
N LEU A 87 -10.89 -9.36 12.57
CA LEU A 87 -10.38 -10.49 13.34
C LEU A 87 -9.27 -10.09 14.33
N ASP A 88 -8.39 -9.15 13.95
CA ASP A 88 -7.32 -8.66 14.83
C ASP A 88 -7.86 -7.86 16.03
N LYS A 89 -9.00 -7.16 15.87
CA LYS A 89 -9.66 -6.45 16.97
C LYS A 89 -10.24 -7.40 18.01
N ASP A 90 -10.80 -8.53 17.56
CA ASP A 90 -11.39 -9.53 18.45
C ASP A 90 -10.32 -10.27 19.28
N ILE A 91 -9.12 -10.50 18.71
CA ILE A 91 -8.01 -11.14 19.43
C ILE A 91 -7.37 -10.18 20.45
N THR A 92 -7.34 -8.88 20.18
CA THR A 92 -6.77 -7.87 21.10
C THR A 92 -7.68 -7.56 22.30
N LEU A 93 -8.96 -7.96 22.22
CA LEU A 93 -9.97 -7.80 23.27
C LEU A 93 -10.17 -9.06 24.14
N ALA A 94 -9.40 -10.13 23.92
CA ALA A 94 -9.42 -11.39 24.66
C ALA A 94 -8.15 -11.56 25.52
#